data_AF-R6UC15-F1
#
_entry.id   AF-R6UC15-F1
#
_cell.length_a   1.000
_cell.length_b   1.000
_cell.length_c   1.000
_cell.angle_alpha   90.00
_cell.angle_beta   90.00
_cell.angle_gamma   90.00
#
_symmetry.space_group_name_H-M   'P 1'
#
loop_
_entity.id
_entity.type
_entity.pdbx_description
1 polymer ?
#
loop_
_entity_poly.entity_id
_entity_poly.type
_entity_poly.pdbx_seq_one_letter_code
_entity_poly.pdbx_strand_id
1 'polypeptide(L)' 'MEAAARYERNEQRQGCRSGHYSRNLTTTSGDVTLKVPKLKGISFETAIIERYRRRESSVEEALIEIYLAGV' A
#
# COMPACT_ATOMS: atom_id res chain seq x y z
N MET A 1 -9.11 -17.06 21.88
CA MET A 1 -7.82 -17.05 21.16
C MET A 1 -7.10 -15.78 21.57
N GLU A 2 -6.14 -15.92 22.47
CA GLU A 2 -5.47 -14.80 23.14
C GLU A 2 -4.25 -14.41 22.31
N ALA A 3 -4.15 -13.14 21.91
CA ALA A 3 -3.03 -12.65 21.12
C ALA A 3 -1.77 -12.55 21.99
N ALA A 4 -0.64 -13.07 21.51
CA ALA A 4 0.63 -13.08 22.23
C ALA A 4 1.07 -11.66 22.66
N ALA A 5 1.56 -11.53 23.89
CA ALA A 5 2.00 -10.28 24.49
C ALA A 5 3.21 -9.67 23.76
N ARG A 6 3.53 -8.42 24.09
CA ARG A 6 4.70 -7.74 23.51
C ARG A 6 5.97 -8.52 23.90
N TYR A 7 6.75 -8.94 22.89
CA TYR A 7 7.95 -9.79 23.00
C TYR A 7 7.73 -11.29 23.27
N GLU A 8 6.49 -11.76 23.41
CA GLU A 8 6.19 -13.18 23.55
C GLU A 8 6.37 -13.92 22.22
N ARG A 9 7.16 -15.00 22.24
CA ARG A 9 7.34 -15.89 21.09
C ARG A 9 6.28 -16.98 21.15
N ASN A 10 5.21 -16.81 20.39
CA ASN A 10 4.20 -17.83 20.19
C ASN A 10 4.35 -18.40 18.77
N GLU A 11 4.35 -19.73 18.63
CA GLU A 11 4.41 -20.45 17.34
C GLU A 11 3.21 -20.11 16.43
N GLN A 12 2.09 -19.69 17.02
CA GLN A 12 0.89 -19.25 16.30
C GLN A 12 1.04 -17.83 15.72
N ARG A 13 2.08 -17.07 16.10
CA ARG A 13 2.30 -15.71 15.59
C ARG A 13 2.85 -15.77 14.17
N GLN A 14 1.97 -15.52 13.20
CA GLN A 14 2.31 -15.65 11.79
C GLN A 14 3.26 -14.55 11.28
N GLY A 15 3.41 -13.42 11.97
CA GLY A 15 4.34 -12.37 11.53
C GLY A 15 4.58 -11.26 12.53
N CYS A 16 5.67 -10.51 12.32
CA CYS A 16 6.00 -9.34 13.11
C CYS A 16 6.21 -8.10 12.24
N ARG A 17 5.92 -6.92 12.80
CA ARG A 17 6.20 -5.63 12.14
C ARG A 17 7.71 -5.42 12.09
N SER A 18 8.24 -5.31 10.87
CA SER A 18 9.66 -5.12 10.57
C SER A 18 9.90 -3.74 9.94
N GLY A 19 9.26 -2.70 10.48
CA GLY A 19 9.39 -1.32 10.03
C GLY A 19 8.50 -0.96 8.85
N HIS A 20 8.95 -0.01 8.03
CA HIS A 20 8.23 0.51 6.86
C HIS A 20 9.19 0.76 5.70
N TYR A 21 8.66 0.88 4.49
CA TYR A 21 9.34 1.55 3.39
C TYR A 21 8.49 2.71 2.87
N SER A 22 9.17 3.69 2.29
CA SER A 22 8.53 4.80 1.60
C SER A 22 8.28 4.44 0.14
N ARG A 23 7.10 4.76 -0.39
CA ARG A 23 6.80 4.76 -1.83
C ARG A 23 6.03 6.01 -2.22
N ASN A 24 6.21 6.48 -3.45
CA ASN A 24 5.42 7.60 -3.97
C ASN A 24 4.19 7.07 -4.72
N LEU A 25 3.07 7.77 -4.54
CA LEU A 25 1.82 7.56 -5.26
C LEU A 25 1.39 8.92 -5.82
N THR A 26 1.26 9.00 -7.15
CA THR A 26 0.74 10.20 -7.81
C THR A 26 -0.78 10.15 -7.75
N THR A 27 -1.37 11.12 -7.07
CA THR A 27 -2.82 11.33 -6.99
C THR A 27 -3.21 12.54 -7.81
N THR A 28 -4.51 12.77 -7.97
CA THR A 28 -5.02 13.97 -8.63
C THR A 28 -4.56 15.27 -7.96
N SER A 29 -4.29 15.23 -6.64
CA SER A 29 -3.82 16.38 -5.86
C SER A 29 -2.30 16.54 -5.81
N GLY A 30 -1.54 15.66 -6.48
CA GLY A 30 -0.07 15.68 -6.52
C GLY A 30 0.58 14.40 -6.01
N ASP A 31 1.89 14.45 -5.76
CA ASP A 31 2.66 13.29 -5.31
C ASP A 31 2.58 13.11 -3.78
N VAL A 32 2.13 11.92 -3.36
CA VAL A 32 2.02 11.54 -1.94
C VAL A 32 3.05 10.48 -1.60
N THR A 33 3.85 10.72 -0.56
CA THR A 33 4.77 9.69 -0.02
C THR A 33 4.09 8.84 1.04
N LEU A 34 3.88 7.56 0.72
CA LEU A 34 3.25 6.57 1.58
C LEU A 34 4.30 5.79 2.39
N LYS A 35 4.04 5.59 3.68
CA LYS A 35 4.82 4.70 4.55
C LYS A 35 4.15 3.32 4.62
N VAL A 36 4.62 2.39 3.81
CA VAL A 36 4.03 1.04 3.73
C VAL A 36 4.66 0.12 4.80
N PRO A 37 3.85 -0.53 5.65
CA PRO A 37 4.34 -1.50 6.63
C PRO A 37 5.09 -2.67 5.98
N LYS A 38 6.21 -3.06 6.59
CA LYS A 38 6.88 -4.32 6.28
C LYS A 38 6.52 -5.34 7.36
N LEU A 39 5.98 -6.47 6.93
CA LEU A 39 5.77 -7.63 7.80
C LEU A 39 6.84 -8.68 7.50
N LYS A 40 7.37 -9.31 8.54
CA LYS A 40 8.28 -10.45 8.44
C LYS A 40 7.46 -11.72 8.65
N GLY A 41 7.54 -12.65 7.71
CA GLY A 41 6.82 -13.94 7.76
C GLY A 41 5.48 -13.99 7.03
N ILE A 42 4.93 -12.85 6.60
CA ILE A 42 3.65 -12.77 5.86
C ILE A 42 3.74 -11.71 4.76
N SER A 43 3.10 -11.97 3.62
CA SER A 43 2.80 -10.94 2.62
C SER A 43 1.78 -9.93 3.16
N PHE A 44 2.11 -8.64 3.12
CA PHE A 44 1.18 -7.58 3.45
C PHE A 44 0.49 -7.08 2.17
N GLU A 45 -0.84 -7.14 2.16
CA GLU A 45 -1.69 -6.55 1.13
C GLU A 45 -2.49 -5.41 1.72
N THR A 46 -2.47 -4.26 1.04
CA THR A 46 -3.24 -3.08 1.43
C THR A 46 -4.64 -3.15 0.81
N ALA A 47 -5.69 -3.05 1.63
CA ALA A 47 -7.08 -3.10 1.13
C ALA A 47 -7.49 -1.88 0.29
N ILE A 48 -6.83 -0.74 0.47
CA ILE A 48 -7.20 0.53 -0.17
C ILE A 48 -6.36 0.80 -1.43
N ILE A 49 -5.11 0.34 -1.46
CA ILE A 49 -4.17 0.66 -2.54
C ILE A 49 -3.58 -0.63 -3.05
N GLU A 50 -3.59 -0.86 -4.35
CA GLU A 50 -3.02 -2.08 -4.91
C GLU A 50 -1.48 -2.12 -4.79
N ARG A 51 -0.94 -3.34 -4.84
CA ARG A 51 0.50 -3.55 -4.85
C ARG A 51 1.07 -3.08 -6.18
N TYR A 52 2.21 -2.39 -6.13
CA TYR A 52 2.92 -1.80 -7.29
C TYR A 52 2.21 -0.69 -8.06
N ARG A 53 0.99 -0.30 -7.68
CA ARG A 53 0.31 0.85 -8.25
C ARG A 53 1.05 2.16 -7.92
N ARG A 54 1.32 2.97 -8.95
CA ARG A 54 2.04 4.26 -8.86
C ARG A 54 1.17 5.49 -9.12
N ARG A 55 0.02 5.32 -9.78
CA ARG A 55 -0.94 6.38 -10.10
C ARG A 55 -2.34 5.98 -9.65
N GLU A 56 -3.11 6.94 -9.16
CA GLU A 56 -4.52 6.77 -8.83
C GLU A 56 -5.38 6.53 -10.09
N SER A 57 -6.47 5.76 -9.99
CA SER A 57 -7.37 5.47 -11.13
C SER A 57 -7.90 6.72 -11.80
N SER A 58 -8.25 7.75 -11.01
CA SER A 58 -8.81 8.99 -11.53
C SER A 58 -7.86 9.75 -12.45
N VAL A 59 -6.54 9.60 -12.24
CA VAL A 59 -5.53 10.18 -13.15
C VAL A 59 -5.50 9.43 -14.49
N GLU A 60 -5.67 8.12 -14.46
CA GLU A 60 -5.74 7.29 -15.68
C GLU A 60 -7.04 7.55 -16.46
N GLU A 61 -8.16 7.72 -15.76
CA GLU A 61 -9.46 8.07 -16.35
C GLU A 61 -9.42 9.43 -17.05
N ALA A 62 -8.85 10.46 -16.40
CA ALA A 62 -8.70 11.78 -17.00
C ALA A 62 -7.82 11.76 -18.27
N LEU A 63 -6.76 10.94 -18.29
CA LEU A 63 -5.92 10.77 -19.49
C LEU A 63 -6.70 10.16 -20.67
N ILE A 64 -7.56 9.18 -20.39
CA ILE A 64 -8.40 8.54 -21.42
C ILE A 64 -9.42 9.54 -21.96
N GLU A 65 -10.06 10.31 -21.08
CA GLU A 65 -11.03 11.34 -21.46
C GLU A 65 -10.41 12.43 -22.34
N ILE A 66 -9.23 12.94 -21.98
CA ILE A 66 -8.50 13.93 -22.79
C ILE A 66 -8.17 13.36 -24.17
N TYR A 67 -7.69 12.12 -24.24
CA TYR A 67 -7.39 11.46 -25.51
C TYR A 67 -8.64 11.28 -26.39
N LEU A 68 -9.77 10.90 -25.79
CA LEU A 68 -11.04 10.73 -26.50
C LEU A 68 -11.66 12.06 -26.96
N ALA A 69 -11.47 13.12 -26.18
CA ALA A 69 -11.94 14.47 -26.50
C ALA A 69 -11.19 15.11 -27.69
N GLY A 70 -10.07 14.53 -28.12
CA GLY A 70 -9.41 14.88 -29.38
C GLY A 70 -8.80 16.29 -29.40
N VAL A 71 -8.16 16.71 -28.31
CA VAL A 71 -7.28 17.91 -28.31
C VAL A 71 -6.15 17.73 -29.32
#